data_AF-A0A1J5BRT5-F1
#
_entry.id   AF-A0A1J5BRT5-F1
#
_cell.length_a   1.000
_cell.length_b   1.000
_cell.length_c   1.000
_cell.angle_alpha   90.00
_cell.angle_beta   90.00
_cell.angle_gamma   90.00
#
_symmetry.space_group_name_H-M   'P 1'
#
loop_
_entity.id
_entity.type
_entity.pdbx_description
1 polymer ?
#
loop_
_entity_poly.entity_id
_entity_poly.type
_entity_poly.pdbx_seq_one_letter_code
_entity_poly.pdbx_strand_id
1 'polypeptide(L)'
;MKIFNEVRSLPEFDKDLKKLVKRFRTIEEDLENLIKFSIFAYHKLGKDNDGIVRISNLHIDYPKIYKVIKFACRSLKGRGAYSGLRLIYAYYEDKDILELIEIYYHDRGDEIEDRERIYKYYKKSNS
;
A
#
# COMPACT_ATOMS: atom_id res chain seq x y z
N MET A 1 12.81 13.31 10.43
CA MET A 1 11.51 13.92 10.04
C MET A 1 10.45 12.84 10.17
N LYS A 2 9.42 13.06 10.99
CA LYS A 2 8.30 12.12 11.13
C LYS A 2 7.34 12.38 9.95
N ILE A 3 7.18 11.40 9.06
CA ILE A 3 6.42 11.53 7.80
C ILE A 3 4.92 11.36 8.04
N PHE A 4 4.60 10.40 8.92
CA PHE A 4 3.28 10.12 9.50
C PHE A 4 3.43 10.04 11.02
N ASN A 5 2.36 10.24 11.79
CA ASN A 5 2.41 10.04 13.25
C ASN A 5 2.75 8.61 13.62
N GLU A 6 2.26 7.64 12.84
CA GLU A 6 2.54 6.22 12.99
C GLU A 6 2.50 5.53 11.61
N VAL A 7 3.41 4.60 11.40
CA VAL A 7 3.36 3.63 10.29
C VAL A 7 3.39 2.25 10.92
N ARG A 8 2.38 1.44 10.62
CA ARG A 8 2.24 0.07 11.15
C ARG A 8 1.83 -0.89 10.05
N SER A 9 1.96 -2.20 10.29
CA SER A 9 1.59 -3.25 9.34
C SER A 9 0.67 -4.29 9.98
N LEU A 10 -0.20 -4.90 9.18
CA LEU A 10 -0.89 -6.11 9.59
C LEU A 10 0.08 -7.30 9.64
N PRO A 11 -0.13 -8.30 10.50
CA PRO A 11 0.74 -9.48 10.56
C PRO A 11 0.83 -10.24 9.23
N GLU A 12 -0.24 -10.25 8.44
CA GLU A 12 -0.29 -10.85 7.10
C GLU A 12 0.61 -10.08 6.11
N PHE A 13 0.69 -8.75 6.22
CA PHE A 13 1.55 -7.92 5.38
C PHE A 13 3.02 -8.31 5.52
N ASP A 14 3.50 -8.55 6.74
CA ASP A 14 4.89 -8.93 6.99
C ASP A 14 5.23 -10.27 6.32
N LYS A 15 4.26 -11.19 6.22
CA LYS A 15 4.42 -12.47 5.51
C LYS A 15 4.52 -12.26 4.01
N ASP A 16 3.72 -11.34 3.47
CA ASP A 16 3.74 -11.02 2.05
C ASP A 16 5.05 -10.34 1.64
N LEU A 17 5.50 -9.36 2.44
CA LEU A 17 6.80 -8.71 2.25
C LEU A 17 7.94 -9.73 2.28
N LYS A 18 7.97 -10.65 3.25
CA LYS A 18 8.98 -11.72 3.34
C LYS A 18 9.03 -12.61 2.10
N LYS A 19 7.88 -12.88 1.45
CA LYS A 19 7.86 -13.62 0.19
C LYS A 19 8.49 -12.80 -0.94
N LEU A 20 8.20 -11.50 -1.00
CA LEU A 20 8.72 -10.60 -2.05
C LEU A 20 10.21 -10.31 -1.90
N VAL A 21 10.74 -10.20 -0.69
CA VAL A 21 12.19 -9.97 -0.43
C VAL A 21 13.04 -11.05 -1.10
N LYS A 22 12.56 -12.30 -1.17
CA LYS A 22 13.24 -13.41 -1.85
C LYS A 22 13.40 -13.19 -3.35
N ARG A 23 12.48 -12.44 -3.98
CA ARG A 23 12.44 -12.15 -5.42
C ARG A 23 13.03 -10.78 -5.76
N PHE A 24 12.86 -9.80 -4.87
CA PHE A 24 13.21 -8.40 -5.08
C PHE A 24 14.03 -7.89 -3.89
N ARG A 25 15.36 -7.95 -4.00
CA ARG A 25 16.28 -7.66 -2.90
C ARG A 25 16.17 -6.24 -2.33
N THR A 26 15.69 -5.30 -3.14
CA THR A 26 15.55 -3.88 -2.74
C THR A 26 14.14 -3.53 -2.26
N ILE A 27 13.21 -4.47 -2.16
CA ILE A 27 11.79 -4.18 -1.94
C ILE A 27 11.52 -3.41 -0.65
N GLU A 28 12.28 -3.68 0.41
CA GLU A 28 12.12 -2.98 1.69
C GLU A 28 12.49 -1.51 1.57
N GLU A 29 13.67 -1.20 1.02
CA GLU A 29 14.08 0.20 0.77
C GLU A 29 13.18 0.88 -0.28
N ASP A 30 12.72 0.14 -1.29
CA ASP A 30 11.80 0.66 -2.30
C ASP A 30 10.42 0.99 -1.67
N LEU A 31 9.95 0.19 -0.71
CA LEU A 31 8.73 0.43 0.07
C LEU A 31 8.88 1.66 0.97
N GLU A 32 10.02 1.81 1.66
CA GLU A 32 10.31 3.00 2.47
C GLU A 32 10.29 4.27 1.62
N ASN A 33 10.92 4.22 0.44
CA ASN A 33 10.92 5.34 -0.50
C ASN A 33 9.52 5.65 -1.03
N LEU A 34 8.71 4.63 -1.31
CA LEU A 34 7.31 4.80 -1.72
C LEU A 34 6.52 5.55 -0.64
N ILE A 35 6.64 5.14 0.63
CA ILE A 35 5.97 5.78 1.76
C ILE A 35 6.43 7.24 1.89
N LYS A 36 7.75 7.46 1.87
CA LYS A 36 8.37 8.77 2.11
C LYS A 36 8.10 9.79 1.02
N PHE A 37 8.04 9.38 -0.24
CA PHE A 37 7.99 10.30 -1.36
C PHE A 37 6.65 10.29 -2.08
N SER A 38 6.04 9.12 -2.28
CA SER A 38 4.79 9.03 -3.04
C SER A 38 3.57 9.17 -2.15
N ILE A 39 3.46 8.33 -1.10
CA ILE A 39 2.31 8.35 -0.20
C ILE A 39 2.26 9.65 0.62
N PHE A 40 3.42 10.13 1.08
CA PHE A 40 3.52 11.44 1.72
C PHE A 40 3.08 12.58 0.79
N ALA A 41 3.58 12.64 -0.45
CA ALA A 41 3.22 13.71 -1.37
C ALA A 41 1.71 13.72 -1.67
N TYR A 42 1.11 12.54 -1.84
CA TYR A 42 -0.32 12.39 -2.07
C TYR A 42 -1.15 12.90 -0.87
N HIS A 43 -0.91 12.38 0.34
CA HIS A 43 -1.75 12.72 1.51
C HIS A 43 -1.40 14.03 2.18
N LYS A 44 -0.13 14.44 2.19
CA LYS A 44 0.34 15.62 2.93
C LYS A 44 0.51 16.86 2.09
N LEU A 45 0.80 16.69 0.80
CA LEU A 45 1.04 17.81 -0.11
C LEU A 45 -0.06 17.97 -1.16
N GLY A 46 -1.04 17.05 -1.22
CA GLY A 46 -2.09 17.05 -2.23
C GLY A 46 -1.57 16.84 -3.66
N LYS A 47 -0.39 16.23 -3.81
CA LYS A 47 0.26 16.00 -5.10
C LYS A 47 -0.05 14.59 -5.58
N ASP A 48 -0.94 14.48 -6.56
CA ASP A 48 -1.25 13.23 -7.24
C ASP A 48 -0.42 13.08 -8.52
N ASN A 49 0.11 11.87 -8.73
CA ASN A 49 0.83 11.47 -9.93
C ASN A 49 0.16 10.28 -10.64
N ASP A 50 -1.13 10.07 -10.34
CA ASP A 50 -1.97 8.95 -10.76
C ASP A 50 -1.37 7.59 -10.34
N GLY A 51 -0.60 7.58 -9.25
CA GLY A 51 0.06 6.40 -8.72
C GLY A 51 -0.71 5.73 -7.58
N ILE A 52 -1.69 6.41 -7.01
CA ILE A 52 -2.46 5.99 -5.84
C ILE A 52 -3.94 6.17 -6.15
N VAL A 53 -4.75 5.13 -5.91
CA VAL A 53 -6.19 5.16 -6.11
C VAL A 53 -6.91 4.81 -4.81
N ARG A 54 -8.00 5.52 -4.49
CA ARG A 54 -8.88 5.15 -3.37
C ARG A 54 -9.81 4.01 -3.79
N ILE A 55 -9.94 2.97 -2.97
CA ILE A 55 -10.87 1.88 -3.21
C ILE A 55 -12.24 2.27 -2.63
N SER A 56 -13.20 2.61 -3.50
CA SER A 56 -14.50 3.18 -3.10
C SER A 56 -15.61 2.14 -2.88
N ASN A 57 -15.54 0.98 -3.52
CA ASN A 57 -16.60 -0.04 -3.51
C ASN A 57 -16.45 -1.09 -2.38
N LEU A 58 -16.02 -0.65 -1.20
CA LEU A 58 -15.80 -1.51 -0.03
C LEU A 58 -16.87 -1.33 1.06
N HIS A 59 -17.72 -0.29 1.00
CA HIS A 59 -18.64 0.05 2.10
C HIS A 59 -17.93 0.19 3.46
N ILE A 60 -16.67 0.63 3.43
CA ILE A 60 -15.86 0.97 4.60
C ILE A 60 -15.70 2.48 4.58
N ASP A 61 -16.37 3.16 5.52
CA ASP A 61 -16.34 4.62 5.60
C ASP A 61 -15.05 5.12 6.24
N TYR A 62 -14.48 4.34 7.16
CA TYR A 62 -13.26 4.68 7.90
C TYR A 62 -12.54 3.43 8.43
N PRO A 63 -11.20 3.32 8.27
CA PRO A 63 -10.33 4.25 7.55
C PRO A 63 -10.54 4.22 6.02
N LYS A 64 -10.00 5.21 5.30
CA LYS A 64 -10.01 5.20 3.83
C LYS A 64 -8.95 4.22 3.35
N ILE A 65 -9.32 3.33 2.42
CA ILE A 65 -8.44 2.31 1.85
C ILE A 65 -7.94 2.76 0.47
N TYR A 66 -6.64 2.58 0.22
CA TYR A 66 -5.97 3.01 -0.99
C TYR A 66 -5.12 1.88 -1.58
N LYS A 67 -4.89 1.96 -2.88
CA LYS A 67 -4.04 1.06 -3.66
C LYS A 67 -3.00 1.86 -4.42
N VAL A 68 -1.73 1.51 -4.24
CA VAL A 68 -0.64 2.02 -5.07
C VAL A 68 -0.54 1.16 -6.33
N ILE A 69 -0.69 1.80 -7.49
CA ILE A 69 -0.58 1.18 -8.82
C ILE A 69 0.71 1.57 -9.56
N LYS A 70 1.42 2.60 -9.10
CA LYS A 70 2.77 2.95 -9.57
C LYS A 70 3.75 2.81 -8.43
N PHE A 71 4.48 1.69 -8.42
CA PHE A 71 5.47 1.37 -7.40
C PHE A 71 6.78 1.03 -8.11
N ALA A 72 7.76 1.94 -8.05
CA ALA A 72 9.09 1.69 -8.60
C ALA A 72 9.86 0.68 -7.74
N CYS A 73 10.55 -0.27 -8.39
CA CYS A 73 11.44 -1.20 -7.69
C CYS A 73 12.78 -1.27 -8.42
N ARG A 74 13.86 -0.97 -7.71
CA ARG A 74 15.21 -0.89 -8.31
C ARG A 74 15.73 -2.26 -8.74
N SER A 75 15.27 -3.33 -8.10
CA SER A 75 15.56 -4.72 -8.52
C SER A 75 14.96 -5.05 -9.89
N LEU A 76 13.94 -4.32 -10.35
CA LEU A 76 13.28 -4.51 -11.65
C LEU A 76 13.79 -3.47 -12.66
N LYS A 77 15.00 -3.71 -13.18
CA LYS A 77 15.64 -2.85 -14.18
C LYS A 77 14.76 -2.70 -15.43
N GLY A 78 14.66 -1.46 -15.94
CA GLY A 78 13.95 -1.13 -17.18
C GLY A 78 12.44 -0.95 -17.06
N ARG A 79 11.82 -1.14 -15.89
CA ARG A 79 10.36 -0.99 -15.70
C ARG A 79 9.90 0.30 -15.03
N GLY A 80 10.84 1.09 -14.49
CA GLY A 80 10.51 2.36 -13.81
C GLY A 80 9.46 2.17 -12.71
N ALA A 81 8.45 3.06 -12.67
CA ALA A 81 7.35 2.98 -11.71
C ALA A 81 6.31 1.88 -12.02
N TYR A 82 6.38 1.26 -13.20
CA TYR A 82 5.49 0.16 -13.63
C TYR A 82 6.15 -1.20 -13.37
N SER A 83 6.66 -1.39 -12.15
CA SER A 83 7.33 -2.63 -11.80
C SER A 83 6.39 -3.84 -11.85
N GLY A 84 5.11 -3.64 -11.55
CA GLY A 84 4.11 -4.69 -11.29
C GLY A 84 3.77 -4.82 -9.81
N LEU A 85 4.55 -4.21 -8.91
CA LEU A 85 4.23 -4.18 -7.49
C LEU A 85 2.97 -3.36 -7.20
N ARG A 86 2.21 -3.83 -6.22
CA ARG A 86 1.01 -3.20 -5.69
C ARG A 86 1.09 -3.19 -4.17
N LEU A 87 0.63 -2.09 -3.57
CA LEU A 87 0.51 -1.93 -2.12
C LEU A 87 -0.92 -1.50 -1.80
N ILE A 88 -1.55 -2.18 -0.85
CA ILE A 88 -2.81 -1.78 -0.25
C ILE A 88 -2.54 -1.25 1.15
N TYR A 89 -3.12 -0.10 1.48
CA TYR A 89 -2.98 0.51 2.81
C TYR A 89 -4.24 1.23 3.25
N ALA A 90 -4.44 1.31 4.56
CA ALA A 90 -5.42 2.18 5.21
C ALA A 90 -4.74 3.48 5.64
N TYR A 91 -5.45 4.60 5.46
CA TYR A 91 -5.03 5.88 6.01
C TYR A 91 -6.09 6.46 6.94
N TYR A 92 -5.70 6.65 8.21
CA TYR A 92 -6.49 7.28 9.25
C TYR A 92 -6.15 8.77 9.29
N GLU A 93 -6.87 9.57 8.52
CA GLU A 93 -6.53 10.99 8.24
C GLU A 93 -6.46 11.88 9.49
N ASP A 94 -7.37 11.67 10.44
CA ASP A 94 -7.46 12.38 11.72
C ASP A 94 -6.31 12.03 12.68
N LYS A 95 -5.85 10.77 12.66
CA LYS A 95 -4.76 10.28 13.54
C LYS A 95 -3.39 10.37 12.88
N ASP A 96 -3.38 10.56 11.56
CA ASP A 96 -2.22 10.47 10.70
C ASP A 96 -1.48 9.14 10.79
N ILE A 97 -2.24 8.04 10.73
CA ILE A 97 -1.71 6.67 10.79
C ILE A 97 -1.79 6.04 9.41
N LEU A 98 -0.65 5.51 8.95
CA LEU A 98 -0.55 4.67 7.76
C LEU A 98 -0.47 3.20 8.18
N GLU A 99 -1.45 2.39 7.79
CA GLU A 99 -1.47 0.96 8.08
C GLU A 99 -1.34 0.13 6.80
N LEU A 100 -0.26 -0.65 6.71
CA LEU A 100 0.06 -1.49 5.56
C LEU A 100 -0.74 -2.80 5.63
N ILE A 101 -1.54 -3.08 4.60
CA ILE A 101 -2.52 -4.19 4.60
C ILE A 101 -2.01 -5.38 3.79
N GLU A 102 -1.56 -5.11 2.56
CA GLU A 102 -1.18 -6.13 1.59
C GLU A 102 -0.14 -5.59 0.62
N ILE A 103 0.84 -6.42 0.25
CA ILE A 103 1.78 -6.12 -0.83
C ILE A 103 1.92 -7.35 -1.74
N TYR A 104 1.84 -7.15 -3.05
CA TYR A 104 1.98 -8.23 -4.02
C TYR A 104 2.63 -7.76 -5.31
N TYR A 105 3.01 -8.71 -6.16
CA TYR A 105 3.59 -8.46 -7.46
C TYR A 105 2.66 -8.99 -8.56
N HIS A 106 2.01 -8.08 -9.27
CA HIS A 106 1.14 -8.36 -10.38
C HIS A 106 1.98 -8.60 -11.66
N ASP A 107 2.27 -9.87 -11.93
CA ASP A 107 3.08 -10.32 -13.09
C ASP A 107 2.24 -10.33 -14.38
N ARG A 108 1.17 -11.13 -14.38
CA ARG A 108 0.16 -11.33 -15.43
C ARG A 108 -1.08 -11.96 -14.80
N GLY A 109 -2.28 -11.42 -15.02
CA GLY A 109 -3.55 -12.03 -14.58
C GLY A 109 -4.49 -11.07 -13.86
N ASP A 110 -5.52 -11.62 -13.20
CA ASP A 110 -6.59 -10.87 -12.52
C ASP A 110 -6.31 -10.64 -11.02
N GLU A 111 -5.04 -10.68 -10.59
CA GLU A 111 -4.66 -10.45 -9.18
C GLU A 111 -5.12 -9.05 -8.73
N ILE A 112 -6.14 -9.06 -7.88
CA ILE A 112 -6.75 -7.90 -7.24
C ILE A 112 -6.40 -7.89 -5.75
N GLU A 113 -6.79 -6.81 -5.07
CA GLU A 113 -6.67 -6.73 -3.60
C GLU A 113 -7.41 -7.86 -2.86
N ASP A 114 -6.84 -8.30 -1.75
CA ASP A 114 -7.44 -9.27 -0.81
C ASP A 114 -8.59 -8.60 -0.03
N ARG A 115 -9.77 -8.57 -0.67
CA ARG A 115 -10.98 -7.96 -0.11
C ARG A 115 -11.44 -8.65 1.17
N GLU A 116 -11.23 -9.95 1.29
CA GLU A 116 -11.59 -10.70 2.51
C GLU A 116 -10.77 -10.22 3.70
N ARG A 117 -9.45 -10.04 3.53
CA ARG A 117 -8.59 -9.43 4.54
C ARG A 117 -9.03 -8.02 4.88
N ILE A 118 -9.31 -7.19 3.89
CA ILE A 118 -9.81 -5.82 4.14
C ILE A 118 -11.09 -5.87 4.99
N TYR A 119 -12.07 -6.71 4.63
CA TYR A 119 -13.31 -6.81 5.40
C TYR A 119 -13.12 -7.37 6.80
N LYS A 120 -12.25 -8.36 6.97
CA LYS A 120 -11.91 -8.94 8.28
C LYS A 120 -11.45 -7.87 9.28
N TYR A 121 -10.69 -6.86 8.83
CA TYR A 121 -10.12 -5.84 9.72
C TYR A 121 -10.95 -4.55 9.82
N TYR A 122 -11.64 -4.15 8.75
CA TYR A 122 -12.21 -2.80 8.66
C TYR A 122 -13.73 -2.77 8.45
N LYS A 123 -14.37 -3.90 8.17
CA LYS A 123 -15.83 -3.95 8.12
C LYS A 123 -16.35 -3.86 9.55
N LYS A 124 -17.19 -2.86 9.83
CA LYS A 124 -17.88 -2.79 11.13
C LYS A 124 -18.69 -4.08 11.33
N SER A 125 -18.47 -4.77 12.44
CA SER A 125 -19.48 -5.67 12.98
C SER A 125 -20.64 -4.79 13.41
N ASN A 126 -21.79 -4.91 12.76
CA ASN A 126 -23.02 -4.38 13.33
C ASN A 126 -23.31 -5.20 14.60
N SER A 127 -23.09 -4.61 15.76
CA SER A 127 -23.58 -5.07 17.06
C SER A 127 -24.07 -3.86 17.82
#